data_AF-A0AA37GQP1-F1
#
_entry.id   AF-A0AA37GQP1-F1
#
_cell.length_a   1.000
_cell.length_b   1.000
_cell.length_c   1.000
_cell.angle_alpha   90.00
_cell.angle_beta   90.00
_cell.angle_gamma   90.00
#
_symmetry.space_group_name_H-M   'P 1'
#
loop_
_entity.id
_entity.type
_entity.pdbx_description
1 polymer ?
#
loop_
_entity_poly.entity_id
_entity_poly.type
_entity_poly.pdbx_seq_one_letter_code
_entity_poly.pdbx_strand_id
1 'polypeptide(L)'
;MVKFLSLTALKGLVLALGAAKFTQAGFLDDDCGFINDGPQFTLRGDGSITTYCNDKICSTVSFTVINLNDCITNVFGDLQPKAEGQYGNFWKSCKDCHIEGTYIKCQCSKHDGSYKESSLNVSKYDAAASFSARPLTNHATQDGIVFNWNGYLACHSQVSNCYPMPWRCKPKDWWPEGWRPKVVDTPCDIWQAAMMTPANLTLPPGLTLSTDLMSGRRA
;
A
#
# COMPACT_ATOMS: atom_id res chain seq x y z
N MET A 1 -22.58 40.18 -61.92
CA MET A 1 -21.18 39.98 -61.50
C MET A 1 -21.12 40.00 -59.98
N VAL A 2 -20.24 39.17 -59.43
CA VAL A 2 -20.36 38.46 -58.16
C VAL A 2 -20.25 39.38 -56.92
N LYS A 3 -21.22 39.29 -56.00
CA LYS A 3 -21.14 39.87 -54.66
C LYS A 3 -20.26 38.97 -53.78
N PHE A 4 -19.14 39.50 -53.30
CA PHE A 4 -18.30 38.89 -52.29
C PHE A 4 -19.05 38.84 -50.94
N LEU A 5 -19.43 37.64 -50.50
CA LEU A 5 -19.85 37.39 -49.12
C LEU A 5 -18.60 37.04 -48.30
N SER A 6 -18.23 37.98 -47.43
CA SER A 6 -17.19 37.81 -46.41
C SER A 6 -17.62 36.74 -45.40
N LEU A 7 -16.98 35.57 -45.43
CA LEU A 7 -17.08 34.54 -44.40
C LEU A 7 -16.30 35.00 -43.16
N THR A 8 -17.03 35.48 -42.16
CA THR A 8 -16.51 35.66 -40.80
C THR A 8 -16.07 34.32 -40.23
N ALA A 9 -14.78 34.21 -39.89
CA ALA A 9 -14.20 33.06 -39.23
C ALA A 9 -14.89 32.82 -37.87
N LEU A 10 -15.62 31.72 -37.78
CA LEU A 10 -16.16 31.19 -36.53
C LEU A 10 -14.95 30.81 -35.64
N LYS A 11 -14.69 31.62 -34.60
CA LYS A 11 -13.74 31.26 -33.54
C LYS A 11 -14.23 29.99 -32.87
N GLY A 12 -13.69 28.86 -33.28
CA GLY A 12 -13.87 27.57 -32.60
C GLY A 12 -13.30 27.69 -31.20
N LEU A 13 -14.20 27.77 -30.21
CA LEU A 13 -13.87 27.58 -28.81
C LEU A 13 -13.52 26.10 -28.64
N VAL A 14 -12.23 25.76 -28.71
CA VAL A 14 -11.75 24.44 -28.29
C VAL A 14 -11.92 24.39 -26.78
N LEU A 15 -13.01 23.77 -26.32
CA LEU A 15 -13.15 23.31 -24.95
C LEU A 15 -12.05 22.28 -24.73
N ALA A 16 -10.96 22.71 -24.10
CA ALA A 16 -9.99 21.81 -23.50
C ALA A 16 -10.72 21.03 -22.41
N LEU A 17 -11.28 19.88 -22.76
CA LEU A 17 -11.66 18.84 -21.81
C LEU A 17 -10.36 18.41 -21.16
N GLY A 18 -10.03 19.02 -20.02
CA GLY A 18 -8.97 18.52 -19.15
C GLY A 18 -9.33 17.07 -18.85
N ALA A 19 -8.53 16.13 -19.36
CA ALA A 19 -8.68 14.73 -19.00
C ALA A 19 -8.58 14.66 -17.48
N ALA A 20 -9.69 14.33 -16.81
CA ALA A 20 -9.65 14.03 -15.39
C ALA A 20 -8.61 12.91 -15.22
N LYS A 21 -7.55 13.19 -14.48
CA LYS A 21 -6.57 12.15 -14.14
C LYS A 21 -7.30 11.19 -13.20
N PHE A 22 -7.47 9.97 -13.67
CA PHE A 22 -8.06 8.88 -12.92
C PHE A 22 -6.92 8.13 -12.24
N THR A 23 -6.98 8.02 -10.91
CA THR A 23 -6.01 7.25 -10.14
C THR A 23 -6.42 5.79 -10.20
N GLN A 24 -5.65 4.94 -10.88
CA GLN A 24 -5.98 3.52 -11.00
C GLN A 24 -5.48 2.75 -9.76
N ALA A 25 -6.34 1.97 -9.12
CA ALA A 25 -5.92 1.05 -8.06
C ALA A 25 -5.19 -0.16 -8.67
N GLY A 26 -3.99 -0.48 -8.18
CA GLY A 26 -3.21 -1.68 -8.55
C GLY A 26 -2.53 -1.62 -9.92
N PHE A 27 -1.32 -2.13 -10.17
CA PHE A 27 -0.52 -3.14 -9.43
C PHE A 27 1.00 -2.90 -9.51
N LEU A 28 1.67 -2.92 -8.36
CA LEU A 28 3.00 -3.50 -8.22
C LEU A 28 2.95 -4.99 -8.59
N ASP A 29 4.10 -5.62 -8.82
CA ASP A 29 4.17 -7.07 -9.13
C ASP A 29 3.58 -8.00 -8.05
N ASP A 30 3.20 -7.49 -6.87
CA ASP A 30 2.54 -8.21 -5.77
C ASP A 30 1.03 -7.89 -5.58
N ASP A 31 0.45 -7.09 -6.46
CA ASP A 31 -0.95 -6.65 -6.45
C ASP A 31 -1.38 -5.60 -5.38
N CYS A 32 -0.45 -4.80 -4.84
CA CYS A 32 -0.75 -3.65 -3.97
C CYS A 32 -0.38 -2.30 -4.62
N GLY A 33 -0.95 -1.19 -4.11
CA GLY A 33 -0.59 0.18 -4.49
C GLY A 33 -1.52 0.87 -5.51
N PHE A 34 -1.09 2.03 -5.99
CA PHE A 34 -1.75 2.81 -7.05
C PHE A 34 -0.85 2.88 -8.30
N ILE A 35 -1.44 2.74 -9.48
CA ILE A 35 -0.76 3.00 -10.75
C ILE A 35 -0.81 4.50 -11.05
N ASN A 36 0.36 5.06 -11.37
CA ASN A 36 0.55 6.37 -12.02
C ASN A 36 0.05 7.63 -11.27
N ASP A 37 -0.45 7.53 -10.05
CA ASP A 37 -0.91 8.68 -9.25
C ASP A 37 -0.54 8.49 -7.76
N GLY A 38 0.58 9.07 -7.34
CA GLY A 38 0.98 9.16 -5.93
C GLY A 38 1.91 8.05 -5.43
N PRO A 39 2.31 8.13 -4.15
CA PRO A 39 3.18 7.12 -3.53
C PRO A 39 2.41 5.81 -3.34
N GLN A 40 3.09 4.69 -3.59
CA GLN A 40 2.50 3.34 -3.51
C GLN A 40 1.98 3.00 -2.09
N PHE A 41 2.64 3.59 -1.10
CA PHE A 41 2.26 3.52 0.30
C PHE A 41 2.18 4.93 0.85
N THR A 42 1.28 5.15 1.78
CA THR A 42 1.31 6.35 2.60
C THR A 42 1.84 6.01 3.98
N LEU A 43 2.87 6.75 4.41
CA LEU A 43 3.46 6.63 5.74
C LEU A 43 2.68 7.48 6.75
N ARG A 44 2.32 6.87 7.87
CA ARG A 44 1.62 7.52 8.99
C ARG A 44 2.59 8.01 10.05
N GLY A 45 2.13 8.93 10.87
CA GLY A 45 2.88 9.53 12.00
C GLY A 45 3.24 8.57 13.14
N ASP A 46 2.84 7.30 13.04
CA ASP A 46 3.12 6.22 13.99
C ASP A 46 4.09 5.16 13.43
N GLY A 47 4.59 5.35 12.20
CA GLY A 47 5.46 4.40 11.52
C GLY A 47 4.73 3.23 10.87
N SER A 48 3.40 3.29 10.78
CA SER A 48 2.63 2.37 9.92
C SER A 48 2.53 2.87 8.49
N ILE A 49 2.31 1.95 7.55
CA ILE A 49 1.98 2.28 6.18
C ILE A 49 0.59 1.77 5.82
N THR A 50 -0.06 2.49 4.90
CA THR A 50 -1.37 2.11 4.36
C THR A 50 -1.34 2.09 2.85
N THR A 51 -2.16 1.24 2.26
CA THR A 51 -2.40 1.18 0.81
C THR A 51 -3.68 0.41 0.50
N TYR A 52 -3.95 0.22 -0.79
CA TYR A 52 -4.98 -0.69 -1.28
C TYR A 52 -4.32 -1.92 -1.90
N CYS A 53 -4.86 -3.09 -1.61
CA CYS A 53 -4.37 -4.36 -2.13
C CYS A 53 -5.51 -5.18 -2.73
N ASN A 54 -5.21 -5.94 -3.78
CA ASN A 54 -6.14 -6.94 -4.27
C ASN A 54 -6.30 -8.07 -3.28
N ASP A 55 -7.55 -8.31 -2.92
CA ASP A 55 -7.99 -9.57 -2.37
C ASP A 55 -8.10 -10.63 -3.47
N LYS A 56 -7.16 -11.58 -3.42
CA LYS A 56 -7.05 -12.73 -4.34
C LYS A 56 -8.16 -13.78 -4.11
N ILE A 57 -8.91 -13.71 -3.02
CA ILE A 57 -9.97 -14.66 -2.66
C ILE A 57 -11.30 -14.25 -3.27
N CYS A 58 -11.75 -13.01 -3.06
CA CYS A 58 -13.04 -12.54 -3.58
C CYS A 58 -12.91 -11.62 -4.80
N SER A 59 -11.71 -11.40 -5.33
CA SER A 59 -11.48 -10.46 -6.45
C SER A 59 -12.01 -9.06 -6.10
N THR A 60 -11.65 -8.57 -4.93
CA THR A 60 -11.99 -7.22 -4.45
C THR A 60 -10.73 -6.42 -4.18
N VAL A 61 -10.87 -5.11 -3.98
CA VAL A 61 -9.78 -4.25 -3.52
C VAL A 61 -10.05 -3.85 -2.08
N SER A 62 -9.06 -4.00 -1.21
CA SER A 62 -9.19 -3.71 0.22
C SER A 62 -8.20 -2.67 0.66
N PHE A 63 -8.66 -1.72 1.49
CA PHE A 63 -7.77 -0.85 2.23
C PHE A 63 -7.11 -1.65 3.35
N THR A 64 -5.80 -1.49 3.51
CA THR A 64 -5.03 -2.27 4.48
C THR A 64 -3.91 -1.43 5.09
N VAL A 65 -3.48 -1.82 6.29
CA VAL A 65 -2.47 -1.16 7.10
C VAL A 65 -1.51 -2.19 7.67
N ILE A 66 -0.24 -1.83 7.81
CA ILE A 66 0.75 -2.62 8.54
C ILE A 66 1.68 -1.70 9.32
N ASN A 67 2.01 -2.07 10.55
CA ASN A 67 2.97 -1.33 11.37
C ASN A 67 4.39 -1.72 10.99
N LEU A 68 5.15 -0.83 10.33
CA LEU A 68 6.53 -1.15 9.95
C LEU A 68 7.44 -1.30 11.16
N ASN A 69 7.04 -0.82 12.35
CA ASN A 69 7.81 -1.08 13.57
C ASN A 69 7.93 -2.57 13.88
N ASP A 70 7.06 -3.43 13.34
CA ASP A 70 7.19 -4.87 13.49
C ASP A 70 7.95 -5.53 12.32
N CYS A 71 8.14 -4.80 11.23
CA CYS A 71 8.75 -5.30 10.00
C CYS A 71 10.23 -4.92 9.86
N ILE A 72 10.59 -3.74 10.34
CA ILE A 72 11.91 -3.14 10.16
C ILE A 72 12.45 -2.60 11.49
N THR A 73 13.75 -2.38 11.54
CA THR A 73 14.42 -1.79 12.70
C THR A 73 15.58 -0.90 12.25
N ASN A 74 16.08 -0.07 13.17
CA ASN A 74 17.30 0.69 13.00
C ASN A 74 18.45 -0.05 13.67
N VAL A 75 19.50 -0.35 12.91
CA VAL A 75 20.74 -0.95 13.41
C VAL A 75 21.88 0.04 13.16
N PHE A 76 22.28 0.77 14.19
CA PHE A 76 23.40 1.72 14.13
C PHE A 76 23.32 2.75 12.98
N GLY A 77 22.12 3.25 12.69
CA GLY A 77 21.86 4.23 11.65
C GLY A 77 21.43 3.61 10.32
N ASP A 78 21.42 2.28 10.20
CA ASP A 78 20.98 1.57 9.01
C ASP A 78 19.59 0.93 9.24
N LEU A 79 18.62 1.28 8.39
CA LEU A 79 17.33 0.60 8.33
C LEU A 79 17.53 -0.82 7.78
N GLN A 80 17.02 -1.79 8.50
CA GLN A 80 17.12 -3.21 8.12
C GLN A 80 15.79 -3.93 8.33
N PRO A 81 15.50 -4.98 7.54
CA PRO A 81 14.45 -5.92 7.89
C PRO A 81 14.71 -6.47 9.28
N LYS A 82 13.66 -6.52 10.10
CA LYS A 82 13.74 -7.10 11.44
C LYS A 82 13.91 -8.62 11.33
N ALA A 83 15.00 -9.16 11.88
CA ALA A 83 15.14 -10.62 11.97
C ALA A 83 14.23 -11.18 13.08
N GLU A 84 13.94 -12.48 13.02
CA GLU A 84 13.18 -13.15 14.07
C GLU A 84 13.84 -12.95 15.44
N GLY A 85 13.04 -12.56 16.44
CA GLY A 85 13.53 -12.28 17.79
C GLY A 85 14.24 -10.93 17.98
N GLN A 86 14.45 -10.13 16.93
CA GLN A 86 14.94 -8.77 17.09
C GLN A 86 13.85 -7.83 17.60
N TYR A 87 14.21 -6.99 18.55
CA TYR A 87 13.35 -5.94 19.09
C TYR A 87 13.87 -4.57 18.65
N GLY A 88 12.98 -3.59 18.62
CA GLY A 88 13.31 -2.25 18.17
C GLY A 88 12.13 -1.61 17.47
N ASN A 89 12.00 -0.30 17.64
CA ASN A 89 11.01 0.51 16.96
C ASN A 89 11.80 1.57 16.20
N PHE A 90 11.89 1.41 14.87
CA PHE A 90 12.66 2.34 14.04
C PHE A 90 12.10 3.75 14.19
N TRP A 91 10.77 3.92 14.32
CA TRP A 91 10.11 5.21 14.46
C TRP A 91 10.56 6.01 15.70
N LYS A 92 11.03 5.35 16.75
CA LYS A 92 11.59 6.01 17.95
C LYS A 92 13.03 6.50 17.76
N SER A 93 13.76 5.93 16.80
CA SER A 93 15.20 6.17 16.60
C SER A 93 15.54 6.76 15.23
N CYS A 94 14.54 6.96 14.39
CA CYS A 94 14.63 7.60 13.10
C CYS A 94 13.68 8.79 13.04
N LYS A 95 14.02 9.78 12.22
CA LYS A 95 13.24 11.00 11.99
C LYS A 95 13.23 11.34 10.50
N ASP A 96 12.39 12.32 10.14
CA ASP A 96 12.27 12.83 8.77
C ASP A 96 11.96 11.72 7.74
N CYS A 97 11.22 10.71 8.21
CA CYS A 97 10.87 9.54 7.43
C CYS A 97 9.82 9.88 6.37
N HIS A 98 10.02 9.39 5.15
CA HIS A 98 9.08 9.51 4.04
C HIS A 98 9.18 8.32 3.09
N ILE A 99 8.14 8.12 2.28
CA ILE A 99 8.09 7.08 1.25
C ILE A 99 8.32 7.71 -0.12
N GLU A 100 9.23 7.12 -0.88
CA GLU A 100 9.49 7.46 -2.27
C GLU A 100 9.44 6.18 -3.12
N GLY A 101 8.35 6.00 -3.87
CA GLY A 101 8.08 4.74 -4.56
C GLY A 101 7.90 3.58 -3.57
N THR A 102 8.73 2.55 -3.70
CA THR A 102 8.77 1.38 -2.78
C THR A 102 9.76 1.57 -1.61
N TYR A 103 10.49 2.69 -1.54
CA TYR A 103 11.53 2.89 -0.55
C TYR A 103 11.04 3.75 0.61
N ILE A 104 11.32 3.31 1.84
CA ILE A 104 11.31 4.20 2.99
C ILE A 104 12.68 4.84 3.13
N LYS A 105 12.70 6.16 3.31
CA LYS A 105 13.92 6.95 3.55
C LYS A 105 13.76 7.68 4.88
N CYS A 106 14.78 7.63 5.72
CA CYS A 106 14.78 8.24 7.04
C CYS A 106 16.19 8.75 7.43
N GLN A 107 16.25 9.63 8.41
CA GLN A 107 17.47 9.94 9.17
C GLN A 107 17.46 9.12 10.46
N CYS A 108 18.33 8.13 10.59
CA CYS A 108 18.36 7.18 11.70
C CYS A 108 19.55 7.42 12.63
N SER A 109 19.34 7.28 13.94
CA SER A 109 20.38 7.51 14.93
C SER A 109 21.42 6.37 14.92
N LYS A 110 22.69 6.77 14.99
CA LYS A 110 23.84 5.90 15.22
C LYS A 110 24.08 5.74 16.72
N HIS A 111 24.98 4.82 17.09
CA HIS A 111 25.40 4.63 18.49
C HIS A 111 26.00 5.90 19.12
N ASP A 112 26.68 6.73 18.32
CA ASP A 112 27.29 7.99 18.77
C ASP A 112 26.27 9.13 18.96
N GLY A 113 24.97 8.87 18.76
CA GLY A 113 23.89 9.85 18.88
C GLY A 113 23.72 10.77 17.66
N SER A 114 24.63 10.74 16.70
CA SER A 114 24.46 11.45 15.43
C SER A 114 23.57 10.66 14.46
N TYR A 115 23.08 11.34 13.42
CA TYR A 115 22.14 10.75 12.47
C TYR A 115 22.82 10.40 11.14
N LYS A 116 22.33 9.36 10.50
CA LYS A 116 22.73 8.90 9.16
C LYS A 116 21.48 8.75 8.31
N GLU A 117 21.56 9.18 7.05
CA GLU A 117 20.50 8.87 6.09
C GLU A 117 20.52 7.39 5.74
N SER A 118 19.36 6.75 5.80
CA SER A 118 19.19 5.36 5.42
C SER A 118 17.94 5.19 4.58
N SER A 119 18.02 4.26 3.63
CA SER A 119 16.90 3.86 2.80
C SER A 119 16.73 2.34 2.82
N LEU A 120 15.50 1.87 2.67
CA LEU A 120 15.17 0.45 2.63
C LEU A 120 13.99 0.21 1.69
N ASN A 121 14.10 -0.77 0.80
CA ASN A 121 12.98 -1.18 -0.03
C ASN A 121 11.97 -1.96 0.84
N VAL A 122 10.73 -1.48 0.91
CA VAL A 122 9.70 -2.15 1.72
C VAL A 122 8.86 -3.12 0.91
N SER A 123 8.79 -3.00 -0.42
CA SER A 123 7.98 -3.90 -1.26
C SER A 123 8.75 -5.16 -1.63
N LYS A 124 8.20 -6.32 -1.28
CA LYS A 124 8.75 -7.63 -1.68
C LYS A 124 8.36 -7.92 -3.13
N TYR A 125 9.37 -8.10 -3.96
CA TYR A 125 9.16 -8.64 -5.30
C TYR A 125 9.02 -10.16 -5.19
N ASP A 126 7.81 -10.68 -5.35
CA ASP A 126 7.57 -12.13 -5.25
C ASP A 126 7.32 -12.73 -6.65
N ALA A 127 8.40 -12.97 -7.39
CA ALA A 127 8.34 -13.75 -8.64
C ALA A 127 7.77 -15.17 -8.41
N ALA A 128 7.77 -15.66 -7.17
CA ALA A 128 7.26 -16.98 -6.77
C ALA A 128 5.76 -17.01 -6.42
N ALA A 129 5.09 -15.86 -6.25
CA ALA A 129 3.64 -15.83 -5.94
C ALA A 129 2.76 -16.23 -7.15
N SER A 130 3.36 -16.51 -8.30
CA SER A 130 2.66 -16.96 -9.51
C SER A 130 2.46 -18.48 -9.60
N PHE A 131 3.11 -19.32 -8.78
CA PHE A 131 2.89 -20.78 -8.84
C PHE A 131 3.14 -21.53 -7.52
N SER A 132 2.05 -22.07 -6.95
CA SER A 132 1.95 -23.31 -6.16
C SER A 132 2.84 -23.52 -4.92
N ALA A 133 2.16 -23.71 -3.78
CA ALA A 133 2.64 -24.22 -2.51
C ALA A 133 3.82 -25.22 -2.58
N ARG A 134 5.04 -24.77 -2.27
CA ARG A 134 6.15 -25.58 -1.71
C ARG A 134 7.09 -24.69 -0.88
N PRO A 135 7.56 -25.14 0.29
CA PRO A 135 8.60 -24.43 1.03
C PRO A 135 9.95 -24.72 0.37
N LEU A 136 10.55 -23.73 -0.30
CA LEU A 136 11.91 -23.84 -0.82
C LEU A 136 12.89 -23.16 0.12
N THR A 137 13.79 -24.00 0.61
CA THR A 137 15.00 -23.70 1.37
C THR A 137 15.94 -22.78 0.58
N ASN A 138 16.52 -21.79 1.28
CA ASN A 138 17.78 -21.12 0.95
C ASN A 138 17.93 -20.58 -0.48
N HIS A 139 17.03 -19.68 -0.88
CA HIS A 139 17.32 -18.74 -1.95
C HIS A 139 17.09 -17.32 -1.44
N ALA A 140 18.14 -16.52 -1.40
CA ALA A 140 18.09 -15.09 -1.12
C ALA A 140 17.33 -14.41 -2.28
N THR A 141 16.00 -14.43 -2.21
CA THR A 141 15.11 -13.77 -3.18
C THR A 141 14.91 -12.33 -2.72
N GLN A 142 15.66 -11.43 -3.36
CA GLN A 142 15.45 -9.99 -3.52
C GLN A 142 14.39 -9.34 -2.59
N ASP A 143 14.88 -8.98 -1.39
CA ASP A 143 14.75 -7.71 -0.67
C ASP A 143 13.46 -6.90 -0.84
N GLY A 144 12.36 -7.47 -0.37
CA GLY A 144 11.37 -6.64 0.27
C GLY A 144 10.64 -7.35 1.38
N ILE A 145 9.95 -6.54 2.18
CA ILE A 145 9.61 -6.88 3.57
C ILE A 145 8.11 -7.06 3.69
N VAL A 146 7.37 -6.21 3.00
CA VAL A 146 5.93 -6.18 2.96
C VAL A 146 5.45 -6.78 1.64
N PHE A 147 4.41 -7.60 1.72
CA PHE A 147 3.79 -8.26 0.58
C PHE A 147 2.26 -8.34 0.75
N ASN A 148 1.56 -8.56 -0.36
CA ASN A 148 0.12 -8.82 -0.36
C ASN A 148 -0.23 -10.26 0.05
N TRP A 149 -0.78 -10.44 1.25
CA TRP A 149 -1.40 -11.68 1.67
C TRP A 149 -2.92 -11.60 1.54
N ASN A 150 -3.47 -12.08 0.42
CA ASN A 150 -4.91 -12.17 0.17
C ASN A 150 -5.69 -10.86 0.39
N GLY A 151 -5.07 -9.71 0.13
CA GLY A 151 -5.59 -8.35 0.31
C GLY A 151 -5.12 -7.64 1.58
N TYR A 152 -4.36 -8.31 2.46
CA TYR A 152 -3.68 -7.68 3.60
C TYR A 152 -2.23 -7.34 3.25
N LEU A 153 -1.74 -6.18 3.71
CA LEU A 153 -0.30 -6.01 3.86
C LEU A 153 0.20 -6.93 4.96
N ALA A 154 1.23 -7.71 4.65
CA ALA A 154 1.87 -8.64 5.55
C ALA A 154 3.38 -8.47 5.52
N CYS A 155 4.06 -8.73 6.63
CA CYS A 155 5.52 -8.87 6.72
C CYS A 155 5.83 -9.98 7.72
N HIS A 156 6.99 -10.65 7.67
CA HIS A 156 7.41 -11.65 8.69
C HIS A 156 6.30 -12.55 9.24
N SER A 157 5.46 -13.10 8.35
CA SER A 157 4.37 -13.98 8.78
C SER A 157 3.28 -13.32 9.65
N GLN A 158 3.10 -12.00 9.59
CA GLN A 158 2.12 -11.24 10.36
C GLN A 158 1.29 -10.27 9.52
N VAL A 159 0.06 -10.02 9.98
CA VAL A 159 -0.88 -9.04 9.41
C VAL A 159 -1.47 -8.17 10.52
N SER A 160 -1.96 -6.99 10.16
CA SER A 160 -2.68 -6.14 11.11
C SER A 160 -4.11 -6.63 11.35
N ASN A 161 -4.59 -6.53 12.59
CA ASN A 161 -6.03 -6.63 12.88
C ASN A 161 -6.82 -5.37 12.49
N CYS A 162 -6.13 -4.31 12.06
CA CYS A 162 -6.76 -3.05 11.79
C CYS A 162 -7.38 -3.05 10.40
N TYR A 163 -8.66 -2.67 10.32
CA TYR A 163 -9.51 -2.86 9.14
C TYR A 163 -9.52 -4.33 8.69
N PRO A 164 -10.04 -5.25 9.53
CA PRO A 164 -10.10 -6.65 9.15
C PRO A 164 -10.97 -6.77 7.92
N MET A 165 -10.43 -7.45 6.90
CA MET A 165 -11.09 -7.65 5.62
C MET A 165 -12.22 -8.66 5.77
N PRO A 166 -13.47 -8.25 5.52
CA PRO A 166 -14.55 -9.19 5.32
C PRO A 166 -14.42 -9.74 3.90
N TRP A 167 -13.91 -10.95 3.72
CA TRP A 167 -13.98 -11.64 2.43
C TRP A 167 -15.44 -11.85 2.06
N ARG A 168 -16.08 -10.88 1.39
CA ARG A 168 -17.55 -10.80 1.22
C ARG A 168 -18.15 -11.99 0.50
N CYS A 169 -17.36 -12.68 -0.31
CA CYS A 169 -17.75 -13.91 -0.99
C CYS A 169 -17.72 -15.16 -0.08
N LYS A 170 -17.36 -15.00 1.19
CA LYS A 170 -17.20 -16.05 2.20
C LYS A 170 -18.06 -15.78 3.45
N PRO A 171 -18.35 -16.81 4.26
CA PRO A 171 -18.98 -16.63 5.57
C PRO A 171 -18.17 -15.71 6.51
N LYS A 172 -18.85 -15.08 7.46
CA LYS A 172 -18.30 -14.02 8.36
C LYS A 172 -17.06 -14.42 9.15
N ASP A 173 -16.88 -15.71 9.45
CA ASP A 173 -15.76 -16.25 10.22
C ASP A 173 -14.83 -17.14 9.39
N TRP A 174 -14.96 -17.06 8.07
CA TRP A 174 -14.14 -17.85 7.17
C TRP A 174 -12.69 -17.36 7.17
N TRP A 175 -11.76 -18.31 7.13
CA TRP A 175 -10.33 -18.05 7.01
C TRP A 175 -9.73 -18.97 5.95
N PRO A 176 -8.74 -18.53 5.15
CA PRO A 176 -8.04 -19.40 4.23
C PRO A 176 -7.44 -20.61 4.94
N GLU A 177 -7.61 -21.81 4.39
CA GLU A 177 -6.99 -23.02 4.92
C GLU A 177 -5.46 -22.97 4.75
N GLY A 178 -4.74 -23.57 5.70
CA GLY A 178 -3.27 -23.65 5.69
C GLY A 178 -2.61 -22.67 6.65
N TRP A 179 -1.57 -21.98 6.16
CA TRP A 179 -0.75 -21.09 6.99
C TRP A 179 -1.53 -19.82 7.40
N ARG A 180 -1.62 -19.59 8.71
CA ARG A 180 -2.31 -18.43 9.30
C ARG A 180 -1.28 -17.42 9.79
N PRO A 181 -1.25 -16.19 9.24
CA PRO A 181 -0.38 -15.15 9.78
C PRO A 181 -0.73 -14.85 11.23
N LYS A 182 0.29 -14.48 12.00
CA LYS A 182 0.10 -13.88 13.31
C LYS A 182 -0.61 -12.54 13.13
N VAL A 183 -1.76 -12.39 13.77
CA VAL A 183 -2.46 -11.11 13.78
C VAL A 183 -1.84 -10.24 14.87
N VAL A 184 -1.33 -9.06 14.50
CA VAL A 184 -0.77 -8.07 15.41
C VAL A 184 -1.73 -6.90 15.59
N ASP A 185 -1.80 -6.39 16.82
CA ASP A 185 -2.63 -5.24 17.15
C ASP A 185 -1.99 -3.96 16.62
N THR A 186 -2.67 -3.27 15.71
CA THR A 186 -2.20 -2.01 15.12
C THR A 186 -3.22 -0.92 15.41
N PRO A 187 -2.79 0.27 15.89
CA PRO A 187 -3.70 1.38 16.12
C PRO A 187 -4.51 1.77 14.86
N CYS A 188 -5.85 1.63 14.95
CA CYS A 188 -6.77 2.10 13.93
C CYS A 188 -7.15 3.55 14.15
N ASP A 189 -6.61 4.45 13.33
CA ASP A 189 -7.24 5.75 13.13
C ASP A 189 -8.21 5.65 11.95
N ILE A 190 -9.51 5.61 12.27
CA ILE A 190 -10.64 5.40 11.35
C ILE A 190 -10.75 6.54 10.33
N TRP A 191 -10.31 7.75 10.70
CA TRP A 191 -10.44 8.95 9.87
C TRP A 191 -9.48 8.96 8.69
N GLN A 192 -8.35 8.27 8.80
CA GLN A 192 -7.34 8.23 7.76
C GLN A 192 -7.78 7.42 6.54
N ALA A 193 -8.43 6.26 6.71
CA ALA A 193 -8.84 5.43 5.56
C ALA A 193 -9.83 6.16 4.62
N ALA A 194 -10.75 6.93 5.20
CA ALA A 194 -11.73 7.72 4.45
C ALA A 194 -11.10 8.95 3.76
N MET A 195 -10.11 9.58 4.37
CA MET A 195 -9.39 10.73 3.79
C MET A 195 -8.36 10.34 2.72
N MET A 196 -7.95 9.07 2.70
CA MET A 196 -6.89 8.56 1.83
C MET A 196 -7.41 7.82 0.61
N THR A 197 -8.73 7.60 0.51
CA THR A 197 -9.33 7.13 -0.74
C THR A 197 -9.24 8.28 -1.76
N PRO A 198 -8.51 8.14 -2.87
CA PRO A 198 -8.44 9.20 -3.87
C PRO A 198 -9.85 9.55 -4.37
N ALA A 199 -10.16 10.84 -4.50
CA ALA A 199 -11.48 11.30 -4.94
C ALA A 199 -11.89 10.74 -6.32
N ASN A 200 -10.91 10.37 -7.15
CA ASN A 200 -11.08 9.76 -8.47
C ASN A 200 -10.44 8.36 -8.56
N LEU A 201 -10.59 7.55 -7.50
CA LEU A 201 -10.14 6.16 -7.53
C LEU A 201 -10.91 5.37 -8.60
N THR A 202 -10.20 4.92 -9.62
CA THR A 202 -10.70 4.03 -10.66
C THR A 202 -10.20 2.63 -10.37
N LEU A 203 -11.13 1.72 -10.13
CA LEU A 203 -10.79 0.31 -9.93
C LEU A 203 -10.52 -0.35 -11.30
N PRO A 204 -9.61 -1.34 -11.37
CA PRO A 204 -9.46 -2.17 -12.55
C PRO A 204 -10.79 -2.82 -12.95
N PRO A 205 -11.00 -3.09 -14.25
CA PRO A 205 -12.22 -3.76 -14.72
C PRO A 205 -12.49 -5.06 -13.95
N GLY A 206 -13.72 -5.21 -13.45
CA GLY A 206 -14.16 -6.41 -12.75
C GLY A 206 -13.86 -6.44 -11.24
N LEU A 207 -13.14 -5.46 -10.69
CA LEU A 207 -12.91 -5.35 -9.25
C LEU A 207 -13.89 -4.37 -8.59
N THR A 208 -14.19 -4.64 -7.32
CA THR A 208 -15.04 -3.78 -6.47
C THR A 208 -14.34 -3.50 -5.14
N LEU A 209 -14.64 -2.36 -4.53
CA LEU A 209 -14.10 -2.02 -3.21
C LEU A 209 -14.73 -2.93 -2.15
N SER A 210 -13.88 -3.67 -1.42
CA SER A 210 -14.27 -4.61 -0.36
C SER A 210 -14.87 -3.90 0.85
N THR A 211 -14.51 -2.64 1.07
CA THR A 211 -14.94 -1.87 2.22
C THR A 211 -15.99 -0.83 1.84
N ASP A 212 -17.11 -0.86 2.54
CA ASP A 212 -17.77 0.39 2.91
C ASP A 212 -16.90 1.01 4.02
N LEU A 213 -15.79 1.68 3.68
CA LEU A 213 -15.05 2.48 4.68
C LEU A 213 -15.96 3.56 5.32
N MET A 214 -17.12 3.78 4.71
CA MET A 214 -18.10 4.82 5.00
C MET A 214 -19.46 4.28 5.51
N SER A 215 -19.72 2.97 5.63
CA SER A 215 -21.05 2.49 6.09
C SER A 215 -21.30 2.71 7.59
N GLY A 216 -20.27 3.06 8.35
CA GLY A 216 -20.44 3.67 9.69
C GLY A 216 -21.15 5.02 9.68
N ARG A 217 -21.43 5.64 8.50
CA ARG A 217 -22.24 6.87 8.37
C ARG A 217 -23.76 6.67 8.52
N ARG A 218 -24.26 5.44 8.72
CA ARG A 218 -25.70 5.23 8.93
C ARG A 218 -25.96 4.41 10.19
N ALA A 219 -25.78 5.06 11.33
CA ALA A 219 -26.61 4.90 12.53
C ALA A 219 -26.59 6.22 13.29
#